data_AF-A0A8S9YU52-F1
#
_entry.id   AF-A0A8S9YU52-F1
#
_cell.length_a   1.000
_cell.length_b   1.000
_cell.length_c   1.000
_cell.angle_alpha   90.00
_cell.angle_beta   90.00
_cell.angle_gamma   90.00
#
_symmetry.space_group_name_H-M   'P 1'
#
loop_
_entity.id
_entity.type
_entity.pdbx_description
1 polymer ?
#
loop_
_entity_poly.entity_id
_entity_poly.type
_entity_poly.pdbx_seq_one_letter_code
_entity_poly.pdbx_strand_id
1 'polypeptide(L)'
;MGDAYFCWCFCVWKYKRRGPVYVTILLSILFQLHEDVFVLIKLTGLAFTVVSAMAVSSLLHIRRTNPGLNKSRFKLPIFLPILYLIVNISIGIFSIYDSPNDALLSVGLMALGIPIYIIGVAWKRKPAFIESGMYRTTVWLQKVLNVVQQETSPNCIEVSP
;
A
#
# COMPACT_ATOMS: atom_id res chain seq x y z
N MET A 1 -14.77 -0.14 -1.15
CA MET A 1 -14.29 1.03 -1.95
C MET A 1 -12.83 1.40 -1.69
N GLY A 2 -12.19 0.98 -0.57
CA GLY A 2 -10.73 1.14 -0.37
C GLY A 2 -9.85 0.13 -1.12
N ASP A 3 -10.41 -0.99 -1.58
CA ASP A 3 -9.66 -2.08 -2.23
C ASP A 3 -9.23 -1.80 -3.68
N ALA A 4 -9.78 -0.78 -4.33
CA ALA A 4 -9.47 -0.48 -5.73
C ALA A 4 -8.04 0.07 -5.93
N TYR A 5 -7.51 0.82 -4.96
CA TYR A 5 -6.20 1.48 -5.07
C TYR A 5 -5.03 0.56 -4.71
N PHE A 6 -5.21 -0.32 -3.71
CA PHE A 6 -4.19 -1.29 -3.33
C PHE A 6 -4.04 -2.39 -4.40
N CYS A 7 -5.17 -2.78 -5.01
CA CYS A 7 -5.19 -3.73 -6.12
C CYS A 7 -4.51 -3.16 -7.37
N TRP A 8 -4.63 -1.87 -7.66
CA TRP A 8 -3.98 -1.27 -8.85
C TRP A 8 -2.44 -1.35 -8.79
N CYS A 9 -1.84 -1.15 -7.61
CA CYS A 9 -0.38 -1.22 -7.47
C CYS A 9 0.16 -2.67 -7.45
N PHE A 10 -0.58 -3.60 -6.83
CA PHE A 10 -0.19 -5.02 -6.80
C PHE A 10 -0.53 -5.78 -8.09
N CYS A 11 -1.58 -5.40 -8.82
CA CYS A 11 -2.02 -6.08 -10.05
C CYS A 11 -1.15 -5.73 -11.27
N VAL A 12 -0.55 -4.53 -11.32
CA VAL A 12 0.52 -4.21 -12.30
C VAL A 12 1.72 -5.14 -12.15
N TRP A 13 1.97 -5.64 -10.93
CA TRP A 13 3.14 -6.45 -10.62
C TRP A 13 3.01 -7.93 -10.96
N LYS A 14 1.80 -8.41 -11.30
CA LYS A 14 1.58 -9.84 -11.50
C LYS A 14 1.09 -10.21 -12.89
N TYR A 15 1.79 -9.81 -13.95
CA TYR A 15 1.77 -10.61 -15.19
C TYR A 15 2.90 -10.28 -16.17
N LYS A 16 3.78 -11.26 -16.41
CA LYS A 16 4.56 -11.50 -17.65
C LYS A 16 5.74 -10.56 -18.02
N ARG A 17 6.92 -10.95 -17.50
CA ARG A 17 8.32 -10.92 -18.03
C ARG A 17 9.00 -9.58 -18.48
N ARG A 18 10.17 -9.36 -17.87
CA ARG A 18 11.33 -8.49 -18.20
C ARG A 18 11.21 -6.97 -18.03
N GLY A 19 10.06 -6.35 -18.26
CA GLY A 19 9.88 -4.88 -18.08
C GLY A 19 10.16 -4.34 -16.67
N PRO A 20 9.57 -4.90 -15.58
CA PRO A 20 9.70 -4.32 -14.24
C PRO A 20 11.10 -4.51 -13.63
N VAL A 21 11.95 -5.34 -14.23
CA VAL A 21 13.29 -5.68 -13.69
C VAL A 21 14.22 -4.46 -13.72
N TYR A 22 14.18 -3.66 -14.78
CA TYR A 22 14.99 -2.43 -14.87
C TYR A 22 14.58 -1.39 -13.83
N VAL A 23 13.27 -1.26 -13.57
CA VAL A 23 12.75 -0.34 -12.55
C VAL A 23 13.17 -0.79 -11.16
N THR A 24 13.10 -2.09 -10.86
CA THR A 24 13.57 -2.62 -9.57
C THR A 24 15.08 -2.46 -9.40
N ILE A 25 15.87 -2.70 -10.46
CA ILE A 25 17.33 -2.54 -10.41
C ILE A 25 17.70 -1.08 -10.17
N LEU A 26 17.06 -0.14 -10.88
CA LEU A 26 17.29 1.29 -10.72
C LEU A 26 16.88 1.78 -9.32
N LEU A 27 15.74 1.30 -8.81
CA LEU A 27 15.28 1.61 -7.46
C LEU A 27 16.25 1.06 -6.40
N SER A 28 16.75 -0.17 -6.57
CA SER A 28 17.75 -0.75 -5.67
C SER A 28 19.06 0.03 -5.68
N ILE A 29 19.53 0.47 -6.85
CA ILE A 29 20.72 1.33 -6.97
C ILE A 29 20.48 2.66 -6.23
N LEU A 30 19.29 3.27 -6.40
CA LEU A 30 18.95 4.52 -5.73
C LEU A 30 18.91 4.37 -4.20
N PHE A 31 18.38 3.26 -3.69
CA PHE A 31 18.43 2.95 -2.25
C PHE A 31 19.86 2.75 -1.75
N GLN A 32 20.74 2.16 -2.56
CA GLN A 32 22.15 1.93 -2.22
C GLN A 32 22.98 3.23 -2.16
N LEU A 33 22.56 4.29 -2.85
CA LEU A 33 23.22 5.59 -2.84
C LEU A 33 22.92 6.43 -1.59
N HIS A 34 22.04 5.97 -0.71
CA HIS A 34 21.72 6.69 0.52
C HIS A 34 22.85 6.54 1.54
N GLU A 35 23.37 7.65 2.05
CA GLU A 35 24.56 7.69 2.91
C GLU A 35 24.38 6.90 4.22
N ASP A 36 23.14 6.79 4.73
CA ASP A 36 22.82 6.10 5.98
C ASP A 36 21.76 5.01 5.82
N VAL A 37 22.19 3.80 5.43
CA VAL A 37 21.32 2.61 5.36
C VAL A 37 20.65 2.27 6.70
N PHE A 38 21.28 2.63 7.82
CA PHE A 38 20.74 2.40 9.16
C PHE A 38 19.48 3.22 9.42
N VAL A 39 19.45 4.50 9.02
CA VAL A 39 18.25 5.36 9.14
C VAL A 39 17.11 4.81 8.30
N LEU A 40 17.42 4.34 7.09
CA LEU A 40 16.42 3.76 6.19
C LEU A 40 15.78 2.50 6.76
N ILE A 41 16.57 1.62 7.40
CA ILE A 41 16.06 0.42 8.07
C ILE A 41 15.12 0.79 9.22
N LYS A 42 15.50 1.78 10.05
CA LYS A 42 14.65 2.27 11.15
C LYS A 42 13.32 2.85 10.62
N LEU A 43 13.38 3.67 9.58
CA LEU A 43 12.21 4.30 8.96
C LEU A 43 11.25 3.28 8.33
N THR A 44 11.79 2.32 7.57
CA THR A 44 10.98 1.27 6.90
C THR A 44 10.42 0.24 7.88
N GLY A 45 11.18 -0.11 8.92
CA GLY A 45 10.75 -1.03 9.97
C GLY A 45 9.56 -0.50 10.79
N LEU A 46 9.62 0.77 11.19
CA LEU A 46 8.50 1.43 11.87
C LEU A 46 7.29 1.55 10.93
N ALA A 47 7.52 1.91 9.67
CA ALA A 47 6.44 2.02 8.70
C ALA A 47 5.71 0.70 8.46
N PHE A 48 6.45 -0.41 8.33
CA PHE A 48 5.87 -1.74 8.17
C PHE A 48 5.05 -2.16 9.40
N THR A 49 5.57 -1.89 10.60
CA THR A 49 4.88 -2.24 11.86
C THR A 49 3.54 -1.50 11.99
N VAL A 50 3.51 -0.20 11.68
CA VAL A 50 2.28 0.61 11.73
C VAL A 50 1.29 0.18 10.64
N VAL A 51 1.74 -0.06 9.40
CA VAL A 51 0.86 -0.56 8.32
C VAL A 51 0.29 -1.93 8.66
N SER A 52 1.09 -2.83 9.22
CA SER A 52 0.63 -4.15 9.63
C SER A 52 -0.38 -4.08 10.77
N ALA A 53 -0.14 -3.23 11.77
CA ALA A 53 -1.10 -2.99 12.86
C ALA A 53 -2.43 -2.45 12.34
N MET A 54 -2.40 -1.51 11.38
CA MET A 54 -3.61 -0.99 10.70
C MET A 54 -4.33 -2.08 9.87
N ALA A 55 -3.59 -2.92 9.16
CA ALA A 55 -4.18 -4.01 8.38
C ALA A 55 -4.91 -5.02 9.27
N VAL A 56 -4.27 -5.44 10.37
CA VAL A 56 -4.87 -6.39 11.32
C VAL A 56 -6.04 -5.76 12.08
N SER A 57 -5.96 -4.48 12.46
CA SER A 57 -7.08 -3.79 13.09
C SER A 57 -8.28 -3.65 12.14
N SER A 58 -8.03 -3.36 10.86
CA SER A 58 -9.07 -3.32 9.81
C SER A 58 -9.75 -4.69 9.63
N LEU A 59 -8.97 -5.78 9.54
CA LEU A 59 -9.49 -7.14 9.47
C LEU A 59 -10.32 -7.50 10.72
N LEU A 60 -9.86 -7.10 11.91
CA LEU A 60 -10.58 -7.33 13.16
C LEU A 60 -11.88 -6.52 13.22
N HIS A 61 -11.87 -5.27 12.74
CA HIS A 61 -13.05 -4.42 12.66
C HIS A 61 -14.11 -5.00 11.72
N ILE A 62 -13.72 -5.45 10.52
CA ILE A 62 -14.65 -6.08 9.56
C ILE A 62 -15.26 -7.35 10.16
N ARG A 63 -14.47 -8.16 10.87
CA ARG A 63 -14.98 -9.34 11.58
C ARG A 63 -15.98 -9.02 12.68
N ARG A 64 -15.86 -7.88 13.35
CA ARG A 64 -16.83 -7.42 14.37
C ARG A 64 -18.13 -6.93 13.73
N THR A 65 -18.04 -6.21 12.62
CA THR A 65 -19.21 -5.55 11.99
C THR A 65 -20.04 -6.51 11.14
N ASN A 66 -19.45 -7.55 10.52
CA ASN A 66 -20.17 -8.50 9.65
C ASN A 66 -20.12 -9.94 10.18
N PRO A 67 -20.86 -10.29 11.25
CA PRO A 67 -20.93 -11.66 11.77
C PRO A 67 -21.76 -12.62 10.86
N GLY A 68 -22.41 -12.13 9.80
CA GLY A 68 -23.28 -12.90 8.90
C GLY A 68 -22.60 -13.51 7.67
N LEU A 69 -21.44 -12.99 7.24
CA LEU A 69 -20.63 -13.58 6.14
C LEU A 69 -19.74 -14.74 6.64
N ASN A 70 -20.06 -15.26 7.83
CA ASN A 70 -19.19 -16.01 8.71
C ASN A 70 -19.25 -17.53 8.47
N LYS A 71 -19.26 -17.95 7.19
CA LYS A 71 -18.84 -19.31 6.81
C LYS A 71 -17.39 -19.32 6.31
N SER A 72 -16.53 -18.49 6.92
CA SER A 72 -15.09 -18.64 6.78
C SER A 72 -14.71 -20.04 7.29
N ARG A 73 -14.40 -20.93 6.36
CA ARG A 73 -14.07 -22.37 6.56
C ARG A 73 -12.86 -22.62 7.49
N PHE A 74 -12.18 -21.57 7.93
CA PHE A 74 -11.07 -21.57 8.87
C PHE A 74 -11.47 -20.90 10.20
N LYS A 75 -11.68 -21.72 11.25
CA LYS A 75 -11.85 -21.26 12.63
C LYS A 75 -10.50 -20.83 13.21
N LEU A 76 -10.01 -19.63 12.88
CA LEU A 76 -8.89 -19.06 13.63
C LEU A 76 -9.39 -18.43 14.93
N PRO A 77 -8.81 -18.78 16.10
CA PRO A 77 -9.16 -18.15 17.36
C PRO A 77 -8.83 -16.65 17.29
N ILE A 78 -9.78 -15.83 17.74
CA ILE A 78 -9.66 -14.35 17.78
C ILE A 78 -8.51 -13.91 18.72
N PHE A 79 -8.04 -14.81 19.58
CA PHE A 79 -6.87 -14.63 20.43
C PHE A 79 -5.59 -14.29 19.64
N LEU A 80 -5.36 -14.95 18.49
CA LEU A 80 -4.15 -14.75 17.68
C LEU A 80 -3.99 -13.31 17.17
N PRO A 81 -4.98 -12.68 16.52
CA PRO A 81 -4.84 -11.29 16.05
C PRO A 81 -4.74 -10.28 17.20
N ILE A 82 -5.32 -10.55 18.37
CA ILE A 82 -5.19 -9.67 19.54
C ILE A 82 -3.76 -9.71 20.08
N LEU A 83 -3.19 -10.90 20.26
CA LEU A 83 -1.79 -11.05 20.69
C LEU A 83 -0.84 -10.38 19.69
N TYR A 84 -1.08 -10.56 18.39
CA TYR A 84 -0.30 -9.90 17.34
C TYR A 84 -0.34 -8.37 17.45
N LEU A 85 -1.51 -7.79 17.69
CA LEU A 85 -1.65 -6.34 17.88
C LEU A 85 -0.85 -5.84 19.08
N ILE A 86 -0.89 -6.55 20.21
CA ILE A 86 -0.13 -6.17 21.41
C ILE A 86 1.38 -6.14 21.10
N VAL A 87 1.89 -7.20 20.46
CA VAL A 87 3.31 -7.28 20.09
C VAL A 87 3.70 -6.17 19.12
N ASN A 88 2.88 -5.88 18.12
CA ASN A 88 3.16 -4.81 17.14
C ASN A 88 3.19 -3.43 17.79
N ILE A 89 2.26 -3.15 18.72
CA ILE A 89 2.24 -1.87 19.45
C ILE A 89 3.49 -1.75 20.31
N SER A 90 3.89 -2.81 21.02
CA SER A 90 5.12 -2.81 21.81
C SER A 90 6.37 -2.57 20.96
N ILE A 91 6.47 -3.19 19.78
CA ILE A 91 7.58 -2.97 18.84
C ILE A 91 7.57 -1.53 18.31
N GLY A 92 6.40 -0.99 17.99
CA GLY A 92 6.26 0.41 17.56
C GLY A 92 6.73 1.39 18.62
N ILE A 93 6.33 1.19 19.88
CA ILE A 93 6.77 1.99 21.02
C ILE A 93 8.29 1.89 21.19
N PHE A 94 8.84 0.67 21.18
CA PHE A 94 10.28 0.43 21.29
C PHE A 94 11.06 1.14 20.16
N SER A 95 10.54 1.11 18.93
CA SER A 95 11.15 1.78 17.78
C SER A 95 11.14 3.31 17.90
N ILE A 96 10.16 3.91 18.56
CA ILE A 96 10.11 5.37 18.79
C ILE A 96 11.11 5.77 19.89
N TYR A 97 11.31 4.92 20.90
CA TYR A 97 12.28 5.17 21.97
C TYR A 97 13.72 5.18 21.47
N ASP A 98 14.07 4.33 20.50
CA ASP A 98 15.45 4.24 20.00
C ASP A 98 15.89 5.48 19.21
N SER A 99 15.01 6.06 18.38
CA SER A 99 15.33 7.27 17.59
C SER A 99 14.06 8.05 17.20
N PRO A 100 13.67 9.08 17.97
CA PRO A 100 12.40 9.78 17.76
C PRO A 100 12.38 10.62 16.47
N ASN A 101 13.53 11.10 16.01
CA ASN A 101 13.63 11.91 14.79
C ASN A 101 13.30 11.09 13.53
N ASP A 102 13.90 9.90 13.40
CA ASP A 102 13.65 8.99 12.28
C ASP A 102 12.21 8.46 12.32
N ALA A 103 11.69 8.23 13.53
CA ALA A 103 10.32 7.83 13.72
C ALA A 103 9.32 8.90 13.24
N LEU A 104 9.58 10.17 13.57
CA LEU A 104 8.75 11.28 13.12
C LEU A 104 8.72 11.41 11.60
N LEU A 105 9.85 11.18 10.92
CA LEU A 105 9.90 11.15 9.45
C LEU A 105 9.00 10.05 8.88
N SER A 106 9.03 8.85 9.47
CA SER A 106 8.17 7.74 9.01
C SER A 106 6.67 8.05 9.16
N VAL A 107 6.28 8.65 10.29
CA VAL A 107 4.89 9.05 10.57
C VAL A 107 4.49 10.21 9.65
N GLY A 108 5.40 11.15 9.40
CA GLY A 108 5.22 12.22 8.42
C GLY A 108 4.95 11.69 7.01
N LEU A 109 5.71 10.69 6.56
CA LEU A 109 5.48 10.04 5.26
C LEU A 109 4.12 9.34 5.19
N MET A 110 3.67 8.68 6.26
CA MET A 110 2.32 8.12 6.31
C MET A 110 1.25 9.20 6.26
N ALA A 111 1.45 10.28 7.01
CA ALA A 111 0.56 11.41 7.03
C ALA A 111 0.46 12.06 5.65
N LEU A 112 1.55 12.12 4.87
CA LEU A 112 1.58 12.59 3.48
C LEU A 112 0.78 11.70 2.51
N GLY A 113 0.58 10.41 2.82
CA GLY A 113 -0.29 9.55 2.03
C GLY A 113 -1.75 10.03 2.00
N ILE A 114 -2.22 10.63 3.10
CA ILE A 114 -3.59 11.14 3.25
C ILE A 114 -3.87 12.34 2.32
N PRO A 115 -3.10 13.45 2.34
CA PRO A 115 -3.32 14.58 1.44
C PRO A 115 -3.10 14.18 -0.03
N ILE A 116 -2.16 13.28 -0.33
CA ILE A 116 -1.99 12.75 -1.70
C ILE A 116 -3.28 12.03 -2.16
N TYR A 117 -3.90 11.22 -1.30
CA TYR A 117 -5.18 10.58 -1.61
C TYR A 117 -6.30 11.60 -1.83
N ILE A 118 -6.40 12.62 -0.99
CA ILE A 118 -7.41 13.67 -1.13
C ILE A 118 -7.26 14.41 -2.47
N ILE A 119 -6.03 14.78 -2.83
CA ILE A 119 -5.75 15.52 -4.07
C ILE A 119 -5.97 14.65 -5.31
N GLY A 120 -5.50 13.41 -5.32
CA GLY A 120 -5.55 12.54 -6.50
C GLY A 120 -6.91 11.89 -6.74
N VAL A 121 -7.63 11.54 -5.67
CA VAL A 121 -8.83 10.70 -5.74
C VAL A 121 -10.09 11.45 -5.32
N ALA A 122 -10.07 12.18 -4.20
CA ALA A 122 -11.28 12.82 -3.67
C ALA A 122 -11.71 14.07 -4.47
N TRP A 123 -10.82 14.61 -5.30
CA TRP A 123 -11.10 15.77 -6.14
C TRP A 123 -12.03 15.40 -7.32
N LYS A 124 -13.34 15.56 -7.14
CA LYS A 124 -14.35 15.24 -8.17
C LYS A 124 -14.28 16.11 -9.44
N ARG A 125 -13.82 17.35 -9.32
CA ARG A 125 -13.63 18.27 -10.45
C ARG A 125 -12.16 18.28 -10.89
N LYS A 126 -11.70 17.18 -11.49
CA LYS A 126 -10.31 17.09 -11.98
C LYS A 126 -10.08 18.15 -13.06
N PRO A 127 -9.07 19.03 -12.93
CA PRO A 127 -8.67 19.88 -14.04
C PRO A 127 -8.08 19.01 -15.16
N ALA A 128 -8.46 19.27 -16.40
CA ALA A 128 -8.09 18.47 -17.59
C ALA A 128 -6.57 18.27 -17.76
N PHE A 129 -5.76 19.15 -17.16
CA PHE A 129 -4.30 19.04 -17.14
C PHE A 129 -3.78 17.80 -16.40
N ILE A 130 -4.37 17.45 -15.24
CA ILE A 130 -3.92 16.30 -14.44
C ILE A 130 -4.28 14.99 -15.15
N GLU A 131 -5.47 14.92 -15.71
CA GLU A 131 -5.91 13.75 -16.48
C GLU A 131 -5.08 13.57 -17.76
N SER A 132 -4.83 14.66 -18.48
CA SER A 132 -3.97 14.66 -19.67
C SER A 132 -2.52 14.28 -19.33
N GLY A 133 -2.00 14.77 -18.20
CA GLY A 133 -0.68 14.43 -17.69
C GLY A 133 -0.57 12.96 -17.32
N MET A 134 -1.52 12.43 -16.54
CA MET A 134 -1.58 11.01 -16.20
C MET A 134 -1.66 10.14 -17.46
N TYR A 135 -2.51 10.48 -18.43
CA TYR A 135 -2.63 9.74 -19.68
C TYR A 135 -1.31 9.73 -20.46
N ARG A 136 -0.66 10.89 -20.64
CA ARG A 136 0.64 10.98 -21.33
C ARG A 136 1.72 10.17 -20.63
N THR A 137 1.82 10.28 -19.32
CA THR A 137 2.80 9.52 -18.51
C THR A 137 2.52 8.02 -18.61
N THR A 138 1.26 7.60 -18.57
CA THR A 138 0.88 6.19 -18.68
C THR A 138 1.21 5.63 -20.06
N VAL A 139 0.92 6.38 -21.14
CA VAL A 139 1.27 5.99 -22.53
C VAL A 139 2.79 5.95 -22.72
N TRP A 140 3.53 6.88 -22.12
CA TRP A 140 4.99 6.89 -22.16
C TRP A 140 5.58 5.68 -21.43
N LEU A 141 5.08 5.37 -20.22
CA LEU A 141 5.48 4.17 -19.49
C LEU A 141 5.15 2.89 -20.26
N GLN A 142 3.96 2.80 -20.88
CA GLN A 142 3.54 1.65 -21.68
C GLN A 142 4.49 1.42 -22.86
N LYS A 143 4.95 2.49 -23.53
CA LYS A 143 5.94 2.42 -24.61
C LYS A 143 7.34 2.03 -24.11
N VAL A 144 7.81 2.63 -23.02
CA VAL A 144 9.15 2.37 -22.46
C VAL A 144 9.26 0.94 -21.92
N LEU A 145 8.21 0.45 -21.27
CA LEU A 145 8.20 -0.89 -20.66
C LEU A 145 7.71 -1.99 -21.62
N ASN A 146 7.28 -1.63 -22.84
CA ASN A 146 6.65 -2.51 -23.81
C ASN A 146 5.55 -3.38 -23.19
N VAL A 147 4.70 -2.75 -22.37
CA VAL A 147 3.62 -3.42 -21.62
C VAL A 147 2.31 -3.23 -22.36
N VAL A 148 1.62 -4.34 -22.61
CA VAL A 148 0.28 -4.35 -23.18
C VAL A 148 -0.73 -4.09 -22.06
N GLN A 149 -1.81 -3.36 -22.37
CA GLN A 149 -2.87 -3.09 -21.41
C GLN A 149 -3.56 -4.41 -21.00
N GLN A 150 -3.84 -4.58 -19.71
CA GLN A 150 -4.59 -5.74 -19.23
C GLN A 150 -6.00 -5.72 -19.82
N GLU A 151 -6.41 -6.84 -20.42
CA GLU A 151 -7.78 -7.02 -20.88
C GLU A 151 -8.73 -6.91 -19.68
N THR A 152 -9.70 -6.01 -19.77
CA THR A 152 -10.74 -5.90 -18.74
C THR A 152 -11.67 -7.11 -18.91
N SER A 153 -11.44 -8.19 -18.15
CA SER A 153 -12.34 -9.34 -18.12
C SER A 153 -13.75 -8.89 -17.69
N PRO A 154 -14.79 -9.02 -18.54
CA PRO A 154 -16.13 -8.49 -18.29
C PRO A 154 -16.97 -9.30 -17.26
N ASN A 155 -16.34 -10.15 -16.44
CA ASN A 155 -17.06 -11.11 -15.58
C ASN A 155 -16.86 -10.93 -14.07
N CYS A 156 -16.58 -9.71 -13.59
CA CYS A 156 -16.52 -9.47 -12.15
C CYS A 156 -17.33 -8.23 -11.73
N ILE A 157 -18.55 -8.55 -11.26
CA ILE A 157 -19.40 -7.83 -10.30
C ILE A 157 -20.42 -6.85 -10.91
N GLU A 158 -21.54 -7.41 -11.34
CA GLU A 158 -22.84 -6.74 -11.24
C GLU A 158 -23.33 -6.93 -9.78
N VAL A 159 -23.08 -5.96 -8.90
CA VAL A 159 -23.90 -5.83 -7.68
C VAL A 159 -25.14 -5.05 -8.11
N SER A 160 -26.19 -5.78 -8.50
CA SER A 160 -27.54 -5.22 -8.53
C SER A 160 -27.97 -4.87 -7.10
N PRO A 161 -28.79 -3.81 -6.92
CA PRO A 161 -29.05 -3.12 -5.66
C PRO A 161 -29.68 -3.99 -4.57
#